data_AF-A0A1H8DSS1-F1
#
_entry.id   AF-A0A1H8DSS1-F1
#
_cell.length_a   1.000
_cell.length_b   1.000
_cell.length_c   1.000
_cell.angle_alpha   90.00
_cell.angle_beta   90.00
_cell.angle_gamma   90.00
#
_symmetry.space_group_name_H-M   'P 1'
#
loop_
_entity.id
_entity.type
_entity.pdbx_description
1 polymer ?
#
loop_
_entity_poly.entity_id
_entity_poly.type
_entity_poly.pdbx_seq_one_letter_code
_entity_poly.pdbx_strand_id
1 'polypeptide(L)'
;MGSMWTCADRDEPLQSSDYEEIYIHAKVAVVDDAAFTIGSTNLNLRSMAIDSELNILSEAKDVAFELRTDLFRQCTCDPGPAQFEDMSKCFSVWNDLALQNKKSMAAGRAYKNQVLPFYVERKPGSTVV
;
A
#
# COMPACT_ATOMS: atom_id res chain seq x y z
N MET A 1 18.93 3.44 -2.58
CA MET A 1 18.83 2.29 -3.50
C MET A 1 17.44 2.35 -4.10
N GLY A 2 17.33 2.82 -5.35
CA GLY A 2 16.03 3.00 -6.00
C GLY A 2 15.37 1.64 -6.27
N SER A 3 14.10 1.48 -5.90
CA SER A 3 13.31 0.35 -6.40
C SER A 3 13.08 0.58 -7.89
N MET A 4 13.90 -0.11 -8.66
CA MET A 4 13.98 -0.14 -10.11
C MET A 4 12.80 -0.93 -10.70
N TRP A 5 11.58 -0.51 -10.37
CA TRP A 5 10.31 -1.15 -10.73
C TRP A 5 9.27 -0.15 -11.23
N THR A 6 9.73 0.92 -11.89
CA THR A 6 8.87 1.78 -12.69
C THR A 6 9.16 1.48 -14.15
N CYS A 7 8.10 1.34 -14.93
CA CYS A 7 8.08 1.05 -16.36
C CYS A 7 9.29 1.65 -17.10
N ALA A 8 9.88 0.90 -18.03
CA ALA A 8 11.01 1.38 -18.81
C ALA A 8 10.72 2.78 -19.40
N ASP A 9 11.62 3.74 -19.19
CA ASP A 9 11.52 5.07 -19.81
C ASP A 9 11.58 4.91 -21.33
N ARG A 10 10.41 4.95 -21.96
CA ARG A 10 10.24 4.84 -23.40
C ARG A 10 9.32 5.98 -23.87
N ASP A 11 9.63 6.53 -25.03
CA ASP A 11 8.78 7.55 -25.68
C ASP A 11 7.49 6.96 -26.29
N GLU A 12 7.42 5.63 -26.38
CA GLU A 12 6.26 4.89 -26.89
C GLU A 12 5.25 4.57 -25.78
N PRO A 13 3.94 4.48 -26.09
CA PRO A 13 2.95 4.02 -25.12
C PRO A 13 3.30 2.64 -24.56
N LEU A 14 3.30 2.53 -23.23
CA LEU A 14 3.56 1.30 -22.51
C LEU A 14 2.48 0.26 -22.81
N GLN A 15 2.92 -0.98 -23.04
CA GLN A 15 2.05 -2.14 -23.18
C GLN A 15 1.67 -2.69 -21.80
N SER A 16 0.64 -3.53 -21.75
CA SER A 16 0.23 -4.16 -20.48
C SER A 16 1.34 -4.98 -19.82
N SER A 17 2.24 -5.58 -20.60
CA SER A 17 3.39 -6.34 -20.10
C SER A 17 4.52 -5.49 -19.53
N ASP A 18 4.50 -4.16 -19.76
CA ASP A 18 5.53 -3.26 -19.22
C ASP A 18 5.19 -2.78 -17.79
N TYR A 19 3.99 -3.10 -17.28
CA TYR A 19 3.57 -2.81 -15.91
C TYR A 19 3.84 -4.02 -15.02
N GLU A 20 4.70 -3.84 -14.03
CA GLU A 20 5.03 -4.86 -13.03
C GLU A 20 4.41 -4.50 -11.68
N GLU A 21 3.87 -5.51 -10.99
CA GLU A 21 3.28 -5.33 -9.67
C GLU A 21 4.37 -5.31 -8.59
N ILE A 22 4.23 -4.39 -7.63
CA ILE A 22 5.05 -4.39 -6.42
C ILE A 22 4.45 -5.40 -5.44
N TYR A 23 5.18 -6.49 -5.19
CA TYR A 23 4.72 -7.53 -4.26
C TYR A 23 4.77 -7.06 -2.80
N ILE A 24 3.60 -6.85 -2.19
CA ILE A 24 3.48 -6.42 -0.79
C ILE A 24 3.60 -7.64 0.13
N HIS A 25 4.80 -7.86 0.67
CA HIS A 25 5.04 -8.92 1.66
C HIS A 25 4.99 -8.43 3.12
N ALA A 26 4.72 -7.14 3.35
CA ALA A 26 4.68 -6.57 4.69
C ALA A 26 3.52 -7.15 5.53
N LYS A 27 3.78 -7.41 6.81
CA LYS A 27 2.76 -7.68 7.83
C LYS A 27 2.93 -6.65 8.94
N VAL A 28 2.39 -5.47 8.66
CA VAL A 28 2.53 -4.27 9.50
C VAL A 28 1.14 -3.67 9.67
N ALA A 29 0.85 -3.18 10.88
CA ALA A 29 -0.32 -2.35 11.14
C ALA A 29 0.10 -1.15 11.97
N VAL A 30 -0.42 0.04 11.65
CA VAL A 30 -0.27 1.26 12.46
C VAL A 30 -1.67 1.72 12.85
N VAL A 31 -1.84 2.10 14.10
CA VAL A 31 -3.13 2.59 14.64
C VAL A 31 -2.90 3.97 15.24
N ASP A 32 -3.65 4.94 14.72
CA ASP A 32 -3.73 6.34 15.20
C ASP A 32 -2.38 7.04 15.42
N ASP A 33 -1.30 6.64 14.74
CA ASP A 33 0.07 7.08 15.04
C ASP A 33 0.47 6.89 16.53
N ALA A 34 -0.21 5.97 17.24
CA ALA A 34 -0.06 5.72 18.67
C ALA A 34 0.59 4.37 18.96
N ALA A 35 0.33 3.38 18.10
CA ALA A 35 0.92 2.05 18.21
C ALA A 35 1.12 1.44 16.83
N PHE A 36 2.05 0.50 16.75
CA PHE A 36 2.25 -0.30 15.54
C PHE A 36 2.59 -1.75 15.88
N THR A 37 2.31 -2.62 14.92
CA THR A 37 2.77 -4.01 14.93
C THR A 37 3.62 -4.29 13.71
N ILE A 38 4.64 -5.13 13.89
CA ILE A 38 5.44 -5.69 12.79
C ILE A 38 5.74 -7.16 13.12
N GLY A 39 5.72 -8.01 12.10
CA GLY A 39 6.15 -9.39 12.26
C GLY A 39 5.86 -10.24 11.04
N SER A 40 5.57 -11.52 11.28
CA SER A 40 5.35 -12.52 10.24
C SER A 40 3.87 -12.84 10.00
N THR A 41 2.98 -12.54 10.95
CA THR A 41 1.58 -12.96 10.91
C THR A 41 0.78 -12.26 9.80
N ASN A 42 0.31 -13.01 8.81
CA ASN A 42 -0.63 -12.51 7.81
C ASN A 42 -2.05 -12.38 8.40
N LEU A 43 -2.87 -11.48 7.87
CA LEU A 43 -4.29 -11.35 8.26
C LEU A 43 -5.16 -12.45 7.62
N ASN A 44 -4.97 -13.70 8.04
CA ASN A 44 -5.77 -14.85 7.64
C ASN A 44 -5.79 -15.89 8.76
N LEU A 45 -6.73 -16.85 8.68
CA LEU A 45 -6.90 -17.87 9.73
C LEU A 45 -5.65 -18.75 9.91
N ARG A 46 -4.90 -19.01 8.83
CA ARG A 46 -3.71 -19.86 8.88
C ARG A 46 -2.65 -19.23 9.79
N SER A 47 -2.23 -18.00 9.51
CA SER A 47 -1.24 -17.30 10.34
C SER A 47 -1.78 -16.95 11.73
N MET A 48 -3.07 -16.61 11.85
CA MET A 48 -3.64 -16.17 13.13
C MET A 48 -3.95 -17.31 14.13
N ALA A 49 -4.06 -18.56 13.68
CA ALA A 49 -4.48 -19.67 14.54
C ALA A 49 -3.69 -20.98 14.37
N ILE A 50 -2.99 -21.18 13.26
CA ILE A 50 -2.42 -22.49 12.90
C ILE A 50 -0.89 -22.43 12.84
N ASP A 51 -0.35 -21.50 12.06
CA ASP A 51 1.09 -21.40 11.82
C ASP A 51 1.80 -20.77 13.04
N SER A 52 3.07 -21.14 13.22
CA SER A 52 3.93 -20.49 14.23
C SER A 52 4.38 -19.13 13.71
N GLU A 53 3.79 -18.07 14.23
CA GLU A 53 4.06 -16.69 13.82
C GLU A 53 4.53 -15.85 15.03
N LEU A 54 5.22 -14.74 14.76
CA LEU A 54 5.65 -13.80 15.79
C LEU A 54 5.47 -12.36 15.33
N ASN A 55 4.83 -11.54 16.16
CA ASN A 55 4.72 -10.10 15.99
C ASN A 55 5.22 -9.36 17.24
N ILE A 56 5.81 -8.19 17.01
CA ILE A 56 6.10 -7.20 18.05
C ILE A 56 5.01 -6.13 17.99
N LEU A 57 4.46 -5.80 19.15
CA LEU A 57 3.60 -4.64 19.36
C LEU A 57 4.40 -3.58 20.13
N SER A 58 4.37 -2.34 19.66
CA SER A 58 4.98 -1.20 20.34
C SER A 58 4.03 -0.01 20.36
N GLU A 59 3.98 0.69 21.49
CA GLU A 59 3.19 1.92 21.71
C GLU A 59 4.08 3.18 21.63
N ALA A 60 5.27 3.06 21.03
CA ALA A 60 6.16 4.20 20.77
C ALA A 60 5.55 5.08 19.68
N LYS A 61 4.85 6.14 20.09
CA LYS A 61 4.05 7.02 19.23
C LYS A 61 4.88 7.76 18.17
N ASP A 62 6.08 8.19 18.56
CA ASP A 62 7.05 8.83 17.67
C ASP A 62 7.47 7.87 16.53
N VAL A 63 7.78 6.63 16.88
CA VAL A 63 8.13 5.59 15.90
C VAL A 63 6.92 5.21 15.04
N ALA A 64 5.72 5.12 15.62
CA ALA A 64 4.49 4.82 14.87
C ALA A 64 4.21 5.89 13.80
N PHE A 65 4.32 7.18 14.19
CA PHE A 65 4.16 8.31 13.27
C PHE A 65 5.23 8.32 12.18
N GLU A 66 6.50 8.10 12.53
CA GLU A 66 7.60 8.06 11.57
C GLU A 66 7.42 6.92 10.56
N LEU A 67 7.12 5.71 11.04
CA LEU A 67 6.85 4.54 10.19
C LEU A 67 5.73 4.81 9.19
N ARG A 68 4.61 5.38 9.65
CA ARG A 68 3.47 5.73 8.80
C ARG A 68 3.83 6.82 7.78
N THR A 69 4.67 7.78 8.17
CA THR A 69 5.20 8.83 7.27
C THR A 69 6.03 8.25 6.15
N ASP A 70 6.96 7.35 6.47
CA ASP A 70 7.87 6.78 5.49
C ASP A 70 7.17 5.85 4.52
N LEU A 71 6.22 5.05 5.01
CA LEU A 71 5.36 4.24 4.15
C LEU A 71 4.52 5.11 3.21
N PHE A 72 3.95 6.21 3.71
CA PHE A 72 3.14 7.12 2.89
C PHE A 72 3.99 7.81 1.81
N ARG A 73 5.19 8.27 2.16
CA ARG A 73 6.16 8.83 1.21
C ARG A 73 6.55 7.83 0.13
N GLN A 74 6.83 6.58 0.51
CA GLN A 74 7.16 5.55 -0.45
C GLN A 74 6.01 5.30 -1.44
N CYS A 75 4.77 5.25 -0.94
CA CYS A 75 3.60 4.95 -1.76
C CYS A 75 3.17 6.13 -2.66
N THR A 76 3.20 7.36 -2.14
CA THR A 76 2.54 8.52 -2.76
C THR A 76 3.45 9.73 -3.01
N CYS A 77 4.72 9.66 -2.57
CA CYS A 77 5.66 10.79 -2.52
C CYS A 77 5.22 11.91 -1.55
N ASP A 78 4.23 11.68 -0.70
CA ASP A 78 3.71 12.62 0.29
C ASP A 78 3.74 11.98 1.69
N PRO A 79 4.26 12.66 2.73
CA PRO A 79 4.20 12.18 4.11
C PRO A 79 2.78 12.05 4.67
N GLY A 80 1.75 12.63 4.08
CA GLY A 80 0.43 12.70 4.69
C GLY A 80 0.31 13.77 5.78
N PRO A 81 -0.77 13.73 6.58
CA PRO A 81 -1.05 14.77 7.56
C PRO A 81 -0.12 14.68 8.79
N ALA A 82 -0.20 15.68 9.68
CA ALA A 82 0.52 15.67 10.94
C ALA A 82 -0.05 14.61 11.91
N GLN A 83 0.68 14.33 12.99
CA GLN A 83 0.33 13.29 13.94
C GLN A 83 -1.05 13.54 14.57
N PHE A 84 -1.90 12.50 14.61
CA PHE A 84 -3.27 12.53 15.15
C PHE A 84 -4.27 13.45 14.40
N GLU A 85 -3.92 13.94 13.22
CA GLU A 85 -4.82 14.73 12.39
C GLU A 85 -5.84 13.86 11.64
N ASP A 86 -6.88 14.51 11.12
CA ASP A 86 -7.92 13.85 10.34
C ASP A 86 -7.38 13.26 9.02
N MET A 87 -7.65 11.98 8.82
CA MET A 87 -7.25 11.22 7.63
C MET A 87 -8.22 11.37 6.45
N SER A 88 -9.39 12.02 6.61
CA SER A 88 -10.42 12.10 5.57
C SER A 88 -9.93 12.75 4.27
N LYS A 89 -9.17 13.84 4.38
CA LYS A 89 -8.54 14.50 3.22
C LYS A 89 -7.45 13.63 2.63
N CYS A 90 -6.62 12.99 3.46
CA CYS A 90 -5.57 12.08 3.03
C CYS A 90 -6.15 10.93 2.21
N PHE A 91 -7.23 10.30 2.70
CA PHE A 91 -7.94 9.22 2.01
C PHE A 91 -8.45 9.65 0.64
N SER A 92 -9.05 10.84 0.55
CA SER A 92 -9.55 11.38 -0.72
C SER A 92 -8.42 11.59 -1.74
N VAL A 93 -7.29 12.16 -1.30
CA VAL A 93 -6.08 12.32 -2.13
C VAL A 93 -5.55 10.97 -2.60
N TRP A 94 -5.44 9.98 -1.72
CA TRP A 94 -4.96 8.64 -2.07
C TRP A 94 -5.86 7.97 -3.11
N ASN A 95 -7.17 8.09 -2.96
CA ASN A 95 -8.13 7.58 -3.94
C ASN A 95 -7.98 8.26 -5.30
N ASP A 96 -7.79 9.58 -5.33
CA ASP A 96 -7.56 10.32 -6.57
C ASP A 96 -6.25 9.90 -7.26
N LEU A 97 -5.17 9.73 -6.51
CA LEU A 97 -3.88 9.25 -7.03
C LEU A 97 -4.00 7.86 -7.64
N ALA A 98 -4.67 6.93 -6.95
CA ALA A 98 -4.90 5.59 -7.45
C ALA A 98 -5.75 5.59 -8.75
N LEU A 99 -6.83 6.37 -8.78
CA LEU A 99 -7.67 6.51 -9.97
C LEU A 99 -6.92 7.17 -11.14
N GLN A 100 -6.04 8.13 -10.86
CA GLN A 100 -5.18 8.74 -11.86
C GLN A 100 -4.19 7.73 -12.46
N ASN A 101 -3.53 6.92 -11.62
CA ASN A 101 -2.64 5.86 -12.11
C ASN A 101 -3.40 4.83 -12.97
N LYS A 102 -4.62 4.43 -12.58
CA LYS A 102 -5.46 3.56 -13.41
C LYS A 102 -5.79 4.17 -14.78
N LYS A 103 -6.04 5.49 -14.83
CA LYS A 103 -6.24 6.22 -16.10
C LYS A 103 -4.93 6.33 -16.92
N SER A 104 -3.78 6.47 -16.26
CA SER A 104 -2.47 6.45 -16.92
C SER A 104 -2.19 5.08 -17.55
N MET A 105 -2.46 3.99 -16.83
CA MET A 105 -2.34 2.61 -17.34
C MET A 105 -3.15 2.41 -18.62
N ALA A 106 -4.44 2.80 -18.58
CA ALA A 106 -5.33 2.69 -19.73
C ALA A 106 -4.90 3.54 -20.94
N ALA A 107 -4.08 4.57 -20.71
CA ALA A 107 -3.53 5.45 -21.73
C ALA A 107 -2.07 5.07 -22.11
N GLY A 108 -1.51 3.98 -21.59
CA GLY A 108 -0.13 3.58 -21.86
C GLY A 108 0.92 4.52 -21.27
N ARG A 109 0.63 5.20 -20.16
CA ARG A 109 1.54 6.17 -19.52
C ARG A 109 2.08 5.64 -18.19
N ALA A 110 3.32 5.99 -17.88
CA ALA A 110 3.96 5.67 -16.62
C ALA A 110 3.18 6.20 -15.40
N TYR A 111 3.28 5.49 -14.28
CA TYR A 111 2.71 5.92 -13.00
C TYR A 111 3.50 7.05 -12.38
N LYS A 112 2.82 7.92 -11.63
CA LYS A 112 3.46 9.00 -10.88
C LYS A 112 3.84 8.61 -9.46
N ASN A 113 3.31 7.49 -8.98
CA ASN A 113 3.46 6.95 -7.63
C ASN A 113 3.09 5.46 -7.63
N GLN A 114 3.13 4.79 -6.48
CA GLN A 114 3.03 3.33 -6.37
C GLN A 114 1.62 2.83 -6.02
N VAL A 115 0.61 3.69 -5.95
CA VAL A 115 -0.75 3.28 -5.55
C VAL A 115 -1.64 2.98 -6.75
N LEU A 116 -2.38 1.88 -6.68
CA LEU A 116 -3.39 1.48 -7.66
C LEU A 116 -4.67 1.05 -6.94
N PRO A 117 -5.85 1.20 -7.56
CA PRO A 117 -7.08 0.69 -6.98
C PRO A 117 -7.01 -0.83 -6.92
N PHE A 118 -7.36 -1.40 -5.76
CA PHE A 118 -7.47 -2.84 -5.62
C PHE A 118 -8.52 -3.38 -6.59
N TYR A 119 -8.15 -4.38 -7.39
CA TYR A 119 -9.01 -4.99 -8.39
C TYR A 119 -8.86 -6.50 -8.34
N VAL A 120 -9.98 -7.21 -8.35
CA VAL A 120 -10.03 -8.67 -8.37
C VAL A 120 -11.04 -9.09 -9.42
N GLU A 121 -10.59 -9.84 -10.44
CA GLU A 121 -11.46 -10.38 -11.50
C GLU A 121 -12.33 -11.57 -11.06
N ARG A 122 -12.21 -11.98 -9.80
CA ARG A 122 -12.95 -13.12 -9.25
C ARG A 122 -14.32 -12.64 -8.77
N LYS A 123 -15.38 -13.32 -9.22
CA LYS A 123 -16.71 -13.18 -8.60
C LYS A 123 -16.60 -13.62 -7.13
N PRO A 124 -17.18 -12.88 -6.17
CA PRO A 124 -17.23 -13.33 -4.78
C PRO A 124 -17.80 -14.75 -4.72
N GLY A 125 -17.14 -15.63 -3.96
CA GLY A 125 -17.73 -16.92 -3.63
C GLY A 125 -19.05 -16.74 -2.89
N SER A 126 -19.92 -17.74 -2.92
CA SER A 126 -21.10 -17.77 -2.05
C SER A 126 -20.68 -17.62 -0.59
N THR A 127 -21.42 -16.81 0.17
CA THR A 127 -21.22 -16.68 1.62
C THR A 127 -21.23 -18.06 2.25
N VAL A 128 -20.19 -18.39 3.01
CA VAL A 128 -20.17 -19.58 3.85
C VAL A 128 -21.03 -19.24 5.06
N VAL A 129 -22.27 -19.71 5.06
CA VAL A 129 -23.18 -19.67 6.22
C VAL A 129 -22.94 -20.90 7.07
#